data_AF-A0A931LQ13-F1
#
_entry.id   AF-A0A931LQ13-F1
#
_cell.length_a   1.000
_cell.length_b   1.000
_cell.length_c   1.000
_cell.angle_alpha   90.00
_cell.angle_beta   90.00
_cell.angle_gamma   90.00
#
_symmetry.space_group_name_H-M   'P 1'
#
loop_
_entity.id
_entity.type
_entity.pdbx_description
1 polymer ?
#
loop_
_entity_poly.entity_id
_entity_poly.type
_entity_poly.pdbx_seq_one_letter_code
_entity_poly.pdbx_strand_id
1 'polypeptide(L)'
;MFFVDLSVARRLEASSAWRASEYARAQSKLRPEVKSAIAPVAGGHAIYAGADAPGNRAIGLGLHNPVTHEDLEFVEDFYRSRGVTSGVHLCPLVHRHSDV
;
A
#
# COMPACT_ATOMS: atom_id res chain seq x y z
N MET A 1 -9.61 26.93 -7.99
CA MET A 1 -9.43 25.76 -7.10
C MET A 1 -9.54 24.52 -7.95
N PHE A 2 -8.53 23.65 -7.99
CA PHE A 2 -8.62 22.39 -8.75
C PHE A 2 -9.60 21.45 -8.05
N PHE A 3 -10.52 20.85 -8.81
CA PHE A 3 -11.40 19.81 -8.29
C PHE A 3 -10.59 18.51 -8.16
N VAL A 4 -10.53 17.96 -6.95
CA VAL A 4 -9.87 16.67 -6.69
C VAL A 4 -10.93 15.60 -6.81
N ASP A 5 -10.94 14.93 -7.97
CA ASP A 5 -11.82 13.79 -8.24
C ASP A 5 -11.10 12.45 -8.09
N LEU A 6 -11.85 11.36 -8.27
CA LEU A 6 -11.32 10.00 -8.18
C LEU A 6 -10.22 9.72 -9.23
N SER A 7 -10.27 10.37 -10.40
CA SER A 7 -9.25 10.22 -11.44
C SER A 7 -7.91 10.82 -10.98
N VAL A 8 -7.95 12.02 -10.39
CA VAL A 8 -6.77 12.67 -9.80
C VAL A 8 -6.23 11.85 -8.63
N ALA A 9 -7.10 11.36 -7.74
CA ALA A 9 -6.70 10.51 -6.62
C ALA A 9 -6.00 9.22 -7.07
N ARG A 10 -6.57 8.49 -8.05
CA ARG A 10 -5.96 7.28 -8.63
C ARG A 10 -4.55 7.55 -9.14
N ARG A 11 -4.34 8.66 -9.85
CA ARG A 11 -3.03 9.02 -10.39
C ARG A 11 -2.01 9.35 -9.29
N LEU A 12 -2.43 10.08 -8.26
CA LEU A 12 -1.56 10.46 -7.15
C LEU A 12 -1.15 9.24 -6.30
N GLU A 13 -2.11 8.37 -6.02
CA GLU A 13 -1.91 7.13 -5.27
C GLU A 13 -1.06 6.12 -6.07
N ALA A 14 -1.30 5.99 -7.38
CA ALA A 14 -0.45 5.17 -8.26
C ALA A 14 1.00 5.67 -8.28
N SER A 15 1.22 6.99 -8.35
CA SER A 15 2.56 7.57 -8.26
C SER A 15 3.22 7.30 -6.91
N SER A 16 2.45 7.40 -5.82
CA SER A 16 2.91 7.13 -4.46
C SER A 16 3.29 5.66 -4.24
N ALA A 17 2.47 4.74 -4.75
CA ALA A 17 2.71 3.31 -4.73
C ALA A 17 3.95 2.97 -5.57
N TRP A 18 4.05 3.49 -6.80
CA TRP A 18 5.21 3.29 -7.67
C TRP A 18 6.51 3.72 -6.99
N ARG A 19 6.56 4.93 -6.44
CA ARG A 19 7.76 5.44 -5.75
C ARG A 19 8.17 4.54 -4.58
N ALA A 20 7.22 4.11 -3.77
CA ALA A 20 7.50 3.27 -2.61
C ALA A 20 7.92 1.84 -3.02
N SER A 21 7.32 1.29 -4.07
CA SER A 21 7.74 0.02 -4.68
C SER A 21 9.16 0.10 -5.22
N GLU A 22 9.51 1.14 -5.97
CA GLU A 22 10.87 1.29 -6.51
C GLU A 22 11.91 1.47 -5.40
N TYR A 23 11.56 2.17 -4.31
CA TYR A 23 12.41 2.24 -3.12
C TYR A 23 12.64 0.84 -2.52
N ALA A 24 11.59 0.04 -2.35
CA ALA A 24 11.73 -1.32 -1.84
C ALA A 24 12.53 -2.23 -2.79
N ARG A 25 12.38 -2.08 -4.12
CA ARG A 25 13.22 -2.79 -5.11
C ARG A 25 14.68 -2.35 -5.09
N ALA A 26 14.95 -1.09 -4.82
CA ALA A 26 16.32 -0.62 -4.64
C ALA A 26 16.92 -1.21 -3.36
N GLN A 27 16.15 -1.22 -2.26
CA GLN A 27 16.57 -1.84 -0.99
C GLN A 27 16.87 -3.33 -1.13
N SER A 28 16.08 -4.10 -1.90
CA SER A 28 16.38 -5.53 -2.11
C SER A 28 17.74 -5.76 -2.78
N LYS A 29 18.20 -4.82 -3.61
CA LYS A 29 19.49 -4.90 -4.31
C LYS A 29 20.65 -4.40 -3.46
N LEU A 30 20.45 -3.25 -2.80
CA LEU A 30 21.49 -2.58 -2.02
C LEU A 30 21.71 -3.25 -0.65
N ARG A 31 20.64 -3.78 -0.06
CA ARG A 31 20.62 -4.38 1.27
C ARG A 31 19.74 -5.65 1.29
N PRO A 32 20.17 -6.76 0.64
CA PRO A 32 19.38 -7.99 0.55
C PRO A 32 18.95 -8.57 1.91
N GLU A 33 19.73 -8.33 2.97
CA GLU A 33 19.45 -8.74 4.34
C GLU A 33 18.17 -8.13 4.91
N VAL A 34 17.74 -6.98 4.38
CA VAL A 34 16.49 -6.31 4.76
C VAL A 34 15.26 -7.10 4.32
N LYS A 35 15.39 -7.97 3.31
CA LYS A 35 14.29 -8.79 2.77
C LYS A 35 13.04 -7.96 2.43
N SER A 36 13.25 -6.81 1.79
CA SER A 36 12.15 -5.96 1.31
C SER A 36 11.20 -6.74 0.41
N ALA A 37 9.91 -6.43 0.48
CA ALA A 37 8.87 -7.14 -0.25
C ALA A 37 7.79 -6.18 -0.74
N ILE A 38 7.13 -6.56 -1.83
CA ILE A 38 6.01 -5.83 -2.42
C ILE A 38 4.97 -6.87 -2.81
N ALA A 39 3.71 -6.63 -2.48
CA ALA A 39 2.60 -7.49 -2.90
C ALA A 39 1.41 -6.64 -3.40
N PRO A 40 0.79 -6.99 -4.53
CA PRO A 40 -0.46 -6.36 -4.94
C PRO A 40 -1.62 -6.78 -4.01
N VAL A 41 -2.51 -5.85 -3.67
CA VAL A 41 -3.72 -6.12 -2.85
C VAL A 41 -4.78 -5.05 -3.10
N ALA A 42 -6.06 -5.42 -3.24
CA ALA A 42 -7.19 -4.53 -3.50
C ALA A 42 -6.96 -3.39 -4.53
N GLY A 43 -6.22 -3.67 -5.61
CA GLY A 43 -5.85 -2.68 -6.65
C GLY A 43 -4.69 -1.73 -6.28
N GLY A 44 -4.16 -1.83 -5.07
CA GLY A 44 -2.97 -1.14 -4.57
C GLY A 44 -1.82 -2.10 -4.29
N HIS A 45 -0.90 -1.70 -3.40
CA HIS A 45 0.26 -2.50 -3.03
C HIS A 45 0.54 -2.42 -1.52
N ALA A 46 0.82 -3.56 -0.89
CA ALA A 46 1.50 -3.65 0.40
C ALA A 46 3.02 -3.63 0.18
N ILE A 47 3.73 -2.74 0.86
CA ILE A 47 5.15 -2.47 0.62
C ILE A 47 5.90 -2.55 1.95
N TYR A 48 6.96 -3.34 1.97
CA TYR A 48 7.89 -3.47 3.08
C TYR A 48 9.32 -3.22 2.60
N ALA A 49 10.04 -2.33 3.27
CA ALA A 49 11.41 -1.94 2.92
C ALA A 49 12.40 -2.02 4.10
N GLY A 50 12.04 -2.78 5.15
CA GLY A 50 12.82 -2.97 6.37
C GLY A 50 12.09 -2.51 7.62
N ALA A 51 12.41 -3.06 8.79
CA ALA A 51 11.67 -2.82 10.04
C ALA A 51 11.48 -1.33 10.36
N ASP A 52 12.57 -0.55 10.26
CA ASP A 52 12.57 0.89 10.57
C ASP A 52 12.24 1.77 9.35
N ALA A 53 11.85 1.17 8.22
CA ALA A 53 11.57 1.94 7.03
C ALA A 53 10.25 2.71 7.21
N PRO A 54 10.26 4.07 7.14
CA PRO A 54 9.04 4.87 7.26
C PRO A 54 8.04 4.61 6.12
N GLY A 55 8.48 3.88 5.09
CA GLY A 55 7.68 3.53 3.93
C GLY A 55 6.81 2.28 4.08
N ASN A 56 6.89 1.54 5.19
CA ASN A 56 6.12 0.30 5.39
C ASN A 56 4.62 0.60 5.50
N ARG A 57 3.88 0.45 4.39
CA ARG A 57 2.45 0.69 4.34
C ARG A 57 1.82 0.18 3.07
N ALA A 58 0.52 -0.16 3.14
CA ALA A 58 -0.30 -0.38 1.98
C ALA A 58 -0.77 0.96 1.39
N ILE A 59 -0.75 1.08 0.06
CA ILE A 59 -1.06 2.32 -0.68
C ILE A 59 -1.97 1.99 -1.85
N GLY A 60 -2.97 2.85 -2.13
CA GLY A 60 -3.85 2.74 -3.28
C GLY A 60 -4.96 1.69 -3.18
N LEU A 61 -5.19 1.10 -1.99
CA LEU A 61 -6.29 0.17 -1.76
C LEU A 61 -7.64 0.84 -2.05
N GLY A 62 -8.59 0.12 -2.64
CA GLY A 62 -9.98 0.59 -2.69
C GLY A 62 -10.29 1.64 -3.78
N LEU A 63 -9.29 2.06 -4.56
CA LEU A 63 -9.46 3.09 -5.59
C LEU A 63 -10.03 2.56 -6.90
N HIS A 64 -9.79 1.29 -7.19
CA HIS A 64 -10.24 0.65 -8.43
C HIS A 64 -11.39 -0.33 -8.18
N ASN A 65 -11.34 -1.06 -7.07
CA ASN A 65 -12.34 -2.04 -6.65
C ASN A 65 -12.56 -1.92 -5.12
N PRO A 66 -13.69 -2.40 -4.58
CA PRO A 66 -13.90 -2.49 -3.12
C PRO A 66 -12.81 -3.32 -2.44
N VAL A 67 -12.50 -2.97 -1.19
CA VAL A 67 -11.59 -3.74 -0.32
C VAL A 67 -12.41 -4.79 0.41
N THR A 68 -11.99 -6.05 0.38
CA THR A 68 -12.64 -7.16 1.11
C THR A 68 -12.03 -7.37 2.49
N HIS A 69 -12.65 -8.24 3.30
CA HIS A 69 -12.06 -8.67 4.56
C HIS A 69 -10.75 -9.44 4.34
N GLU A 70 -10.72 -10.33 3.34
CA GLU A 70 -9.55 -11.12 2.95
C GLU A 70 -8.37 -10.23 2.53
N ASP A 71 -8.64 -9.11 1.84
CA ASP A 71 -7.61 -8.13 1.50
C ASP A 71 -6.95 -7.52 2.75
N LEU A 72 -7.75 -7.25 3.80
CA LEU A 72 -7.25 -6.69 5.06
C LEU A 72 -6.46 -7.72 5.87
N GLU A 73 -6.97 -8.95 5.98
CA GLU A 73 -6.24 -10.07 6.59
C GLU A 73 -4.88 -10.28 5.91
N PHE A 74 -4.86 -10.25 4.58
CA PHE A 74 -3.61 -10.33 3.81
C PHE A 74 -2.64 -9.20 4.18
N VAL A 75 -3.11 -7.96 4.28
CA VAL A 75 -2.28 -6.81 4.66
C VAL A 75 -1.71 -7.00 6.07
N GLU A 76 -2.52 -7.42 7.03
CA GLU A 76 -2.07 -7.68 8.40
C GLU A 76 -1.00 -8.78 8.43
N ASP A 77 -1.25 -9.90 7.78
CA ASP A 77 -0.33 -11.04 7.74
C ASP A 77 0.98 -10.70 7.01
N PHE A 78 0.90 -9.87 5.96
CA PHE A 78 2.07 -9.38 5.25
C PHE A 78 3.02 -8.63 6.20
N TYR A 79 2.51 -7.75 7.07
CA TYR A 79 3.35 -7.02 8.02
C TYR A 79 3.72 -7.83 9.27
N ARG A 80 2.78 -8.61 9.80
CA ARG A 80 2.97 -9.48 10.97
C ARG A 80 4.06 -10.51 10.73
N SER A 81 4.06 -11.18 9.57
CA SER A 81 5.11 -12.14 9.18
C SER A 81 6.51 -11.52 9.08
N ARG A 82 6.61 -10.18 9.07
CA ARG A 82 7.85 -9.40 9.03
C ARG A 82 8.16 -8.69 10.34
N GLY A 83 7.39 -8.95 11.39
CA GLY A 83 7.61 -8.41 12.74
C GLY A 83 7.33 -6.91 12.88
N VAL A 84 6.52 -6.33 11.99
CA VAL A 84 6.16 -4.90 12.04
C VAL A 84 4.65 -4.71 12.11
N THR A 85 4.22 -3.58 12.66
CA THR A 85 2.81 -3.16 12.68
C THR A 85 2.34 -2.86 11.25
N SER A 86 1.10 -3.27 10.93
CA SER A 86 0.48 -2.94 9.66
C SER A 86 0.20 -1.44 9.56
N GLY A 87 0.50 -0.86 8.39
CA GLY A 87 0.21 0.53 8.08
C GLY A 87 -0.57 0.63 6.78
N VAL A 88 -1.54 1.56 6.71
CA VAL A 88 -2.33 1.83 5.51
C VAL A 88 -2.36 3.34 5.27
N HIS A 89 -2.06 3.75 4.05
CA HIS A 89 -2.35 5.09 3.56
C HIS A 89 -3.67 5.03 2.79
N LEU A 90 -4.68 5.69 3.35
CA LEU A 90 -6.04 5.68 2.82
C LEU A 90 -6.34 6.99 2.09
N CYS A 91 -6.79 6.90 0.85
CA CYS A 91 -7.36 8.04 0.14
C CYS A 91 -8.83 8.19 0.56
N PRO A 92 -9.32 9.38 0.93
CA PRO A 92 -10.72 9.56 1.34
C PRO A 92 -11.74 9.38 0.19
N LEU A 93 -11.28 9.30 -1.06
CA LEU A 93 -12.12 9.07 -2.23
C LEU A 93 -12.25 7.58 -2.61
N VAL A 94 -11.67 6.67 -1.83
CA VAL A 94 -11.87 5.22 -2.03
C VAL A 94 -13.35 4.85 -1.86
N HIS A 95 -13.73 3.71 -2.43
CA HIS A 95 -15.09 3.23 -2.32
C HIS A 95 -15.48 3.09 -0.84
N ARG A 96 -16.60 3.71 -0.44
CA ARG A 96 -17.18 3.45 0.88
C ARG A 96 -17.56 1.97 0.91
N HIS A 97 -17.15 1.26 1.95
CA HIS A 97 -17.81 0.01 2.30
C HIS A 97 -19.25 0.38 2.64
N SER A 98 -20.20 -0.19 1.92
CA SER A 98 -21.63 0.08 2.14
C SER A 98 -21.94 -0.20 3.61
N ASP A 99 -22.53 0.77 4.30
CA ASP A 99 -23.06 0.56 5.64
C ASP A 99 -24.19 -0.47 5.53
N VAL A 100 -23.97 -1.66 6.09
CA VAL A 100 -25.03 -2.59 6.49
C VAL A 100 -25.24 -2.38 7.98
#